data_AF-A0A8S4S7H6-F1
#
_entry.id   AF-A0A8S4S7H6-F1
#
_cell.length_a   1.000
_cell.length_b   1.000
_cell.length_c   1.000
_cell.angle_alpha   90.00
_cell.angle_beta   90.00
_cell.angle_gamma   90.00
#
_symmetry.space_group_name_H-M   'P 1'
#
loop_
_entity.id
_entity.type
_entity.pdbx_description
1 polymer ?
#
loop_
_entity_poly.entity_id
_entity_poly.type
_entity_poly.pdbx_seq_one_letter_code
_entity_poly.pdbx_strand_id
1 'polypeptide(L)'
;MAYSWDNRVAFVVRYLYDIDNNGYLDAHDFHCLALRTCVLEGKGDCSATRLQKYQHIMLSLWEEIAQLADFDKVPDYDGVVTVEEFKNAVQNSCIGRKYEDFPQALKAFIETNFRMIDINTDGIIGIEEFRYDCVQRMVVEDIKEIDEAFNSLLNVSSRSY
;
A
#
# COMPACT_ATOMS: atom_id res chain seq x y z
N MET A 1 5.66 13.55 -16.41
CA MET A 1 7.01 13.24 -15.88
C MET A 1 6.93 11.94 -15.11
N ALA A 2 7.88 11.01 -15.25
CA ALA A 2 7.81 9.69 -14.59
C ALA A 2 7.58 9.78 -13.06
N TYR A 3 8.12 10.83 -12.41
CA TYR A 3 8.03 11.05 -10.97
C TYR A 3 6.93 12.01 -10.51
N SER A 4 5.97 12.38 -11.38
CA SER A 4 4.85 13.25 -10.96
C SER A 4 4.02 12.59 -9.86
N TRP A 5 3.37 13.41 -9.03
CA TRP A 5 2.51 12.95 -7.96
C TRP A 5 1.45 11.95 -8.48
N ASP A 6 0.83 12.25 -9.62
CA ASP A 6 -0.16 11.37 -10.27
C ASP A 6 0.38 9.98 -10.61
N ASN A 7 1.63 9.91 -11.08
CA ASN A 7 2.27 8.66 -11.45
C ASN A 7 2.68 7.86 -10.21
N ARG A 8 3.08 8.54 -9.13
CA ARG A 8 3.39 7.88 -7.85
C ARG A 8 2.14 7.27 -7.23
N VAL A 9 1.02 7.98 -7.23
CA VAL A 9 -0.24 7.44 -6.72
C VAL A 9 -0.75 6.32 -7.61
N ALA A 10 -0.70 6.47 -8.95
CA ALA A 10 -1.08 5.39 -9.86
C ALA A 10 -0.20 4.13 -9.67
N PHE A 11 1.10 4.30 -9.40
CA PHE A 11 1.99 3.20 -9.05
C PHE A 11 1.56 2.53 -7.74
N VAL A 12 1.26 3.32 -6.71
CA VAL A 12 0.83 2.78 -5.40
C VAL A 12 -0.47 1.99 -5.55
N VAL A 13 -1.46 2.54 -6.25
CA VAL A 13 -2.73 1.86 -6.49
C VAL A 13 -2.48 0.56 -7.25
N ARG A 14 -1.78 0.60 -8.38
CA ARG A 14 -1.58 -0.56 -9.26
C ARG A 14 -0.74 -1.69 -8.64
N TYR A 15 0.30 -1.36 -7.88
CA TYR A 15 1.27 -2.37 -7.42
C TYR A 15 1.13 -2.72 -5.94
N LEU A 16 0.37 -1.94 -5.16
CA LEU A 16 0.14 -2.23 -3.74
C LEU A 16 -1.31 -2.50 -3.37
N TYR A 17 -2.29 -1.86 -4.04
CA TYR A 17 -3.70 -2.02 -3.69
C TYR A 17 -4.47 -2.91 -4.67
N ASP A 18 -4.31 -2.72 -5.97
CA ASP A 18 -4.95 -3.51 -7.05
C ASP A 18 -4.21 -4.85 -7.19
N ILE A 19 -4.68 -5.87 -6.47
CA ILE A 19 -4.02 -7.18 -6.40
C ILE A 19 -4.36 -8.03 -7.62
N ASP A 20 -5.61 -7.96 -8.09
CA ASP A 20 -6.07 -8.74 -9.24
C ASP A 20 -5.78 -8.07 -10.61
N ASN A 21 -5.24 -6.85 -10.60
CA ASN A 21 -4.92 -6.03 -11.77
C ASN A 21 -6.14 -5.70 -12.64
N ASN A 22 -7.32 -5.58 -12.04
CA ASN A 22 -8.56 -5.24 -12.75
C ASN A 22 -8.66 -3.73 -13.08
N GLY A 23 -7.80 -2.89 -12.49
CA GLY A 23 -7.69 -1.46 -12.74
C GLY A 23 -8.54 -0.56 -11.83
N TYR A 24 -9.23 -1.12 -10.85
CA TYR A 24 -9.96 -0.44 -9.79
C TYR A 24 -9.66 -1.12 -8.45
N LEU A 25 -10.10 -0.53 -7.34
CA LEU A 25 -10.00 -1.13 -6.02
C LEU A 25 -11.37 -1.60 -5.57
N ASP A 26 -11.46 -2.81 -5.04
CA ASP A 26 -12.70 -3.34 -4.47
C ASP A 26 -12.46 -4.13 -3.17
N ALA A 27 -13.52 -4.69 -2.59
CA ALA A 27 -13.40 -5.54 -1.41
C ALA A 27 -12.59 -6.83 -1.67
N HIS A 28 -12.54 -7.30 -2.92
CA HIS A 28 -11.81 -8.50 -3.31
C HIS A 28 -10.30 -8.30 -3.21
N ASP A 29 -9.80 -7.14 -3.63
CA ASP A 29 -8.40 -6.76 -3.48
C ASP A 29 -7.93 -6.82 -2.03
N PHE A 30 -8.71 -6.24 -1.11
CA PHE A 30 -8.40 -6.21 0.31
C PHE A 30 -8.51 -7.60 0.96
N HIS A 31 -9.42 -8.44 0.47
CA HIS A 31 -9.49 -9.84 0.87
C HIS A 31 -8.24 -10.62 0.41
N CYS A 32 -7.76 -10.39 -0.81
CA CYS A 32 -6.52 -10.98 -1.33
C CYS A 32 -5.29 -10.44 -0.59
N LEU A 33 -5.28 -9.16 -0.24
CA LEU A 33 -4.24 -8.53 0.58
C LEU A 33 -4.18 -9.17 1.97
N ALA A 34 -5.33 -9.41 2.62
CA ALA A 34 -5.40 -10.08 3.92
C ALA A 34 -4.74 -11.48 3.88
N LEU A 35 -5.02 -12.25 2.83
CA LEU A 35 -4.41 -13.56 2.64
C LEU A 35 -2.90 -13.43 2.41
N ARG A 36 -2.47 -12.51 1.53
CA ARG A 36 -1.06 -12.25 1.24
C ARG A 36 -0.30 -11.87 2.52
N THR A 37 -0.83 -10.93 3.30
CA THR A 37 -0.24 -10.49 4.57
C THR A 37 -0.16 -11.66 5.57
N CYS A 38 -1.23 -12.44 5.73
CA CYS A 38 -1.24 -13.60 6.63
C CYS A 38 -0.13 -14.60 6.28
N VAL A 39 0.05 -14.91 4.99
CA VAL A 39 1.04 -15.88 4.53
C VAL A 39 2.46 -15.32 4.63
N LEU A 40 2.68 -14.06 4.25
CA LEU A 40 4.01 -13.42 4.32
C LEU A 40 4.49 -13.29 5.76
N GLU A 41 3.65 -12.76 6.65
CA GLU A 41 3.99 -12.61 8.08
C GLU A 41 4.13 -13.99 8.76
N GLY A 42 3.33 -14.96 8.32
CA GLY A 42 3.44 -16.35 8.74
C GLY A 42 4.64 -17.10 8.18
N LYS A 43 5.42 -16.51 7.27
CA LYS A 43 6.48 -17.19 6.49
C LYS A 43 5.97 -18.51 5.86
N GLY A 44 4.74 -18.51 5.39
CA GLY A 44 4.02 -19.68 4.86
C GLY A 44 2.97 -20.28 5.80
N ASP A 45 3.01 -19.98 7.11
CA ASP A 45 2.02 -20.47 8.07
C ASP A 45 0.85 -19.51 8.26
N CYS A 46 -0.31 -19.83 7.66
CA CYS A 46 -1.54 -19.06 7.85
C CYS A 46 -2.63 -19.95 8.47
N SER A 47 -2.91 -19.73 9.75
CA SER A 47 -4.03 -20.38 10.42
C SER A 47 -5.35 -19.69 10.09
N ALA A 48 -6.45 -20.46 10.05
CA ALA A 48 -7.79 -19.93 9.75
C ALA A 48 -8.19 -18.77 10.69
N THR A 49 -7.77 -18.83 11.95
CA THR A 49 -8.03 -17.77 12.94
C THR A 49 -7.23 -16.50 12.66
N ARG A 50 -5.96 -16.61 12.20
CA ARG A 50 -5.18 -15.44 11.78
C ARG A 50 -5.78 -14.84 10.51
N LEU A 51 -6.11 -15.68 9.53
CA LEU A 51 -6.72 -15.22 8.28
C LEU A 51 -8.01 -14.43 8.54
N GLN A 52 -8.91 -14.93 9.39
CA GLN A 52 -10.14 -14.19 9.75
C GLN A 52 -9.85 -12.83 10.39
N LYS A 53 -8.83 -12.74 11.24
CA LYS A 53 -8.43 -11.45 11.85
C LYS A 53 -7.93 -10.48 10.78
N TYR A 54 -7.05 -10.92 9.87
CA TYR A 54 -6.58 -10.06 8.78
C TYR A 54 -7.69 -9.68 7.81
N GLN A 55 -8.59 -10.62 7.48
CA GLN A 55 -9.75 -10.33 6.63
C GLN A 55 -10.63 -9.26 7.27
N HIS A 56 -10.92 -9.38 8.58
CA HIS A 56 -11.73 -8.39 9.28
C HIS A 56 -11.05 -7.02 9.31
N ILE A 57 -9.74 -6.97 9.58
CA ILE A 57 -8.97 -5.71 9.57
C ILE A 57 -8.98 -5.11 8.16
N MET A 58 -8.62 -5.86 7.13
CA MET A 58 -8.53 -5.37 5.75
C MET A 58 -9.89 -4.96 5.19
N LEU A 59 -10.97 -5.66 5.53
CA LEU A 59 -12.32 -5.24 5.16
C LEU A 59 -12.73 -3.94 5.86
N SER A 60 -12.42 -3.77 7.15
CA SER A 60 -12.65 -2.50 7.85
C SER A 60 -11.84 -1.35 7.23
N LEU A 61 -10.61 -1.62 6.79
CA LEU A 61 -9.79 -0.65 6.07
C LEU A 61 -10.39 -0.29 4.71
N TRP A 62 -10.90 -1.28 3.98
CA TRP A 62 -11.62 -1.06 2.72
C TRP A 62 -12.85 -0.19 2.93
N GLU A 63 -13.69 -0.49 3.93
CA GLU A 63 -14.89 0.31 4.22
C GLU A 63 -14.56 1.78 4.51
N GLU A 64 -13.50 2.04 5.26
CA GLU A 64 -13.01 3.40 5.50
C GLU A 64 -12.50 4.08 4.21
N ILE A 65 -11.75 3.35 3.37
CA ILE A 65 -11.23 3.89 2.10
C ILE A 65 -12.37 4.16 1.13
N ALA A 66 -13.33 3.24 0.98
CA ALA A 66 -14.52 3.43 0.17
C ALA A 66 -15.28 4.68 0.63
N GLN A 67 -15.58 4.82 1.93
CA GLN A 67 -16.24 6.03 2.45
C GLN A 67 -15.46 7.33 2.19
N LEU A 68 -14.13 7.26 2.10
CA LEU A 68 -13.26 8.41 1.87
C LEU A 68 -12.96 8.69 0.40
N ALA A 69 -13.19 7.75 -0.51
CA ALA A 69 -12.74 7.84 -1.90
C ALA A 69 -13.83 7.55 -2.94
N ASP A 70 -14.80 6.70 -2.62
CA ASP A 70 -15.99 6.43 -3.44
C ASP A 70 -16.92 7.65 -3.35
N PHE A 71 -16.59 8.67 -4.14
CA PHE A 71 -17.31 9.94 -4.22
C PHE A 71 -18.28 9.96 -5.39
N ASP A 72 -18.46 8.84 -6.09
CA ASP A 72 -19.30 8.82 -7.26
C ASP A 72 -20.77 9.03 -6.87
N LYS A 73 -21.33 10.07 -7.50
CA LYS A 73 -22.70 10.52 -7.27
C LYS A 73 -23.65 9.61 -8.03
N VAL A 74 -24.30 8.68 -7.32
CA VAL A 74 -25.70 8.25 -7.49
C VAL A 74 -26.05 7.63 -8.87
N PRO A 75 -26.61 6.41 -8.93
CA PRO A 75 -27.56 5.90 -7.95
C PRO A 75 -27.00 5.04 -6.84
N ASP A 76 -25.87 4.40 -7.04
CA ASP A 76 -25.36 3.40 -6.11
C ASP A 76 -23.86 3.64 -5.96
N TYR A 77 -23.37 3.71 -4.73
CA TYR A 77 -21.98 3.41 -4.41
C TYR A 77 -21.68 2.10 -5.14
N ASP A 78 -20.92 2.15 -6.22
CA ASP A 78 -20.68 0.98 -7.06
C ASP A 78 -19.75 -0.01 -6.34
N GLY A 79 -19.24 0.37 -5.17
CA GLY A 79 -18.42 -0.45 -4.32
C GLY A 79 -17.04 -0.66 -4.93
N VAL A 80 -16.65 0.20 -5.87
CA VAL A 80 -15.33 0.22 -6.48
C VAL A 80 -14.74 1.62 -6.37
N VAL A 81 -13.44 1.71 -6.12
CA VAL A 81 -12.71 2.97 -6.06
C VAL A 81 -11.74 3.02 -7.23
N THR A 82 -11.99 3.92 -8.17
CA THR A 82 -11.10 4.13 -9.32
C THR A 82 -9.80 4.82 -8.91
N VAL A 83 -8.77 4.72 -9.77
CA VAL A 83 -7.48 5.39 -9.55
C VAL A 83 -7.64 6.91 -9.37
N GLU A 84 -8.58 7.53 -10.09
CA GLU A 84 -8.82 8.98 -10.01
C GLU A 84 -9.51 9.39 -8.71
N GLU A 85 -10.45 8.58 -8.23
CA GLU A 85 -11.10 8.76 -6.94
C GLU A 85 -10.12 8.62 -5.78
N PHE A 86 -9.30 7.55 -5.80
CA PHE A 86 -8.26 7.35 -4.80
C PHE A 86 -7.26 8.51 -4.81
N LYS A 87 -6.86 9.01 -5.99
CA LYS A 87 -6.02 10.20 -6.11
C LYS A 87 -6.67 11.40 -5.41
N ASN A 88 -7.91 11.73 -5.74
CA ASN A 88 -8.61 12.87 -5.14
C ASN A 88 -8.75 12.73 -3.62
N ALA A 89 -9.07 11.53 -3.13
CA ALA A 89 -9.16 11.23 -1.71
C ALA A 89 -7.83 11.45 -0.98
N VAL A 90 -6.72 10.95 -1.55
CA VAL A 90 -5.37 11.12 -1.01
C VAL A 90 -4.94 12.59 -1.05
N GLN A 91 -5.27 13.34 -2.11
CA GLN A 91 -4.97 14.78 -2.15
C GLN A 91 -5.66 15.52 -1.01
N ASN A 92 -6.96 15.32 -0.84
CA ASN A 92 -7.77 16.03 0.16
C ASN A 92 -7.43 15.63 1.60
N SER A 93 -7.02 14.38 1.80
CA SER A 93 -6.80 13.80 3.12
C SER A 93 -5.35 13.87 3.59
N CYS A 94 -4.37 13.86 2.68
CA CYS A 94 -2.96 13.70 3.03
C CYS A 94 -2.07 14.88 2.60
N ILE A 95 -2.41 15.65 1.56
CA ILE A 95 -1.56 16.76 1.13
C ILE A 95 -1.62 17.89 2.16
N GLY A 96 -0.45 18.34 2.63
CA GLY A 96 -0.32 19.44 3.59
C GLY A 96 -0.65 19.06 5.04
N ARG A 97 -0.95 17.79 5.31
CA ARG A 97 -1.21 17.27 6.66
C ARG A 97 -0.02 16.49 7.20
N LYS A 98 0.12 16.44 8.53
CA LYS A 98 1.12 15.58 9.16
C LYS A 98 0.63 14.14 9.17
N TYR A 99 1.54 13.18 9.28
CA TYR A 99 1.19 11.76 9.42
C TYR A 99 0.17 11.54 10.54
N GLU A 100 0.28 12.26 11.66
CA GLU A 100 -0.64 12.21 12.79
C GLU A 100 -2.10 12.56 12.43
N ASP A 101 -2.31 13.35 11.37
CA ASP A 101 -3.62 13.80 10.91
C ASP A 101 -4.19 12.93 9.78
N PHE A 102 -3.45 11.90 9.35
CA PHE A 102 -3.90 11.01 8.28
C PHE A 102 -5.08 10.13 8.76
N PRO A 103 -5.98 9.74 7.85
CA PRO A 103 -7.00 8.73 8.11
C PRO A 103 -6.43 7.46 8.74
N GLN A 104 -7.17 6.86 9.67
CA GLN A 104 -6.73 5.66 10.37
C GLN A 104 -6.48 4.52 9.40
N ALA A 105 -7.33 4.34 8.38
CA ALA A 105 -7.10 3.35 7.33
C ALA A 105 -5.76 3.50 6.60
N LEU A 106 -5.39 4.73 6.23
CA LEU A 106 -4.12 4.98 5.52
C LEU A 106 -2.92 4.73 6.43
N LYS A 107 -3.00 5.10 7.72
CA LYS A 107 -1.95 4.77 8.70
C LYS A 107 -1.78 3.28 8.87
N ALA A 108 -2.89 2.57 9.11
CA ALA A 108 -2.88 1.12 9.28
C ALA A 108 -2.34 0.40 8.03
N PHE A 109 -2.63 0.90 6.83
CA PHE A 109 -2.05 0.39 5.59
C PHE A 109 -0.54 0.62 5.53
N ILE A 110 -0.06 1.83 5.84
CA ILE A 110 1.38 2.15 5.86
C ILE A 110 2.10 1.26 6.87
N GLU A 111 1.56 1.13 8.09
CA GLU A 111 2.13 0.28 9.14
C GLU A 111 2.14 -1.20 8.75
N THR A 112 1.08 -1.69 8.11
CA THR A 112 1.01 -3.09 7.67
C THR A 112 2.00 -3.37 6.55
N ASN A 113 2.15 -2.46 5.58
CA ASN A 113 3.16 -2.61 4.52
C ASN A 113 4.58 -2.53 5.10
N PHE A 114 4.84 -1.63 6.03
CA PHE A 114 6.13 -1.54 6.70
C PHE A 114 6.48 -2.85 7.40
N ARG A 115 5.55 -3.41 8.19
CA ARG A 115 5.74 -4.71 8.86
C ARG A 115 5.90 -5.89 7.92
N MET A 116 5.32 -5.83 6.71
CA MET A 116 5.51 -6.89 5.71
C MET A 116 6.92 -6.88 5.11
N ILE A 117 7.55 -5.70 5.03
CA ILE A 117 8.90 -5.53 4.47
C ILE A 117 9.97 -5.74 5.54
N ASP A 118 9.71 -5.30 6.78
CA ASP A 118 10.56 -5.47 7.96
C ASP A 118 10.51 -6.93 8.45
N ILE A 119 11.28 -7.80 7.80
CA ILE A 119 11.33 -9.25 8.02
C ILE A 119 12.03 -9.57 9.35
N ASN A 120 13.04 -8.78 9.71
CA ASN A 120 13.83 -8.98 10.92
C ASN A 120 13.20 -8.31 12.16
N THR A 121 12.15 -7.50 11.98
CA THR A 121 11.41 -6.77 13.02
C THR A 121 12.26 -5.81 13.84
N ASP A 122 13.31 -5.25 13.23
CA ASP A 122 14.18 -4.26 13.87
C ASP A 122 13.65 -2.83 13.76
N GLY A 123 12.55 -2.64 13.03
CA GLY A 123 11.90 -1.34 12.82
C GLY A 123 12.58 -0.49 11.74
N ILE A 124 13.50 -1.05 10.95
CA ILE A 124 14.27 -0.38 9.92
C ILE A 124 14.30 -1.24 8.65
N ILE A 125 13.82 -0.71 7.53
CA ILE A 125 13.93 -1.40 6.25
C ILE A 125 15.39 -1.35 5.77
N GLY A 126 16.07 -2.49 5.85
CA GLY A 126 17.43 -2.67 5.35
C GLY A 126 17.49 -2.83 3.83
N ILE A 127 18.69 -2.75 3.25
CA ILE A 127 18.88 -2.95 1.79
C ILE A 127 18.44 -4.35 1.33
N GLU A 128 18.61 -5.37 2.17
CA GLU A 128 18.22 -6.74 1.85
C GLU A 128 16.69 -6.89 1.78
N GLU A 129 15.98 -6.25 2.70
CA GLU A 129 14.51 -6.23 2.75
C GLU A 129 13.93 -5.38 1.63
N PHE A 130 14.54 -4.23 1.34
CA PHE A 130 14.15 -3.38 0.22
C PHE A 130 14.29 -4.11 -1.13
N ARG A 131 15.39 -4.85 -1.33
CA ARG A 131 15.56 -5.72 -2.50
C ARG A 131 14.50 -6.82 -2.56
N TYR A 132 14.25 -7.49 -1.45
CA TYR A 132 13.26 -8.56 -1.36
C TYR A 132 11.86 -8.06 -1.73
N ASP A 133 11.44 -6.90 -1.24
CA ASP A 133 10.14 -6.31 -1.58
C ASP A 133 10.07 -5.89 -3.06
N CYS A 134 11.11 -5.22 -3.57
CA CYS A 134 11.14 -4.74 -4.95
C CYS A 134 11.00 -5.88 -5.97
N VAL A 135 11.77 -6.96 -5.83
CA VAL A 135 11.70 -8.09 -6.77
C VAL A 135 10.37 -8.86 -6.72
N GLN A 136 9.62 -8.73 -5.63
CA GLN A 136 8.28 -9.33 -5.51
C GLN A 136 7.17 -8.49 -6.16
N ARG A 137 7.41 -7.19 -6.38
CA ARG A 137 6.38 -6.25 -6.86
C ARG A 137 6.62 -5.77 -8.28
N MET A 138 7.85 -5.81 -8.77
CA MET A 138 8.21 -5.34 -10.10
C MET A 138 9.26 -6.23 -10.74
N VAL A 139 9.25 -6.24 -12.07
CA VAL A 139 10.29 -6.90 -12.86
C VAL A 139 11.50 -5.96 -12.89
N VAL A 140 12.63 -6.44 -12.38
CA VAL A 140 13.90 -5.70 -12.37
C VAL A 140 14.96 -6.54 -13.08
N GLU A 141 15.73 -5.91 -13.96
CA GLU A 141 16.78 -6.60 -14.75
C GLU A 141 18.13 -6.67 -14.01
N ASP A 142 18.47 -5.66 -13.19
CA ASP A 142 19.71 -5.60 -12.41
C ASP A 142 19.46 -5.13 -10.97
N ILE A 143 20.04 -5.84 -9.99
CA ILE A 143 19.99 -5.48 -8.56
C ILE A 143 20.57 -4.08 -8.32
N LYS A 144 21.51 -3.62 -9.14
CA LYS A 144 22.10 -2.28 -9.02
C LYS A 144 21.06 -1.16 -9.09
N GLU A 145 20.01 -1.32 -9.88
CA GLU A 145 18.95 -0.31 -9.96
C GLU A 145 18.23 -0.14 -8.62
N ILE A 146 18.03 -1.25 -7.91
CA ILE A 146 17.43 -1.28 -6.57
C ILE A 146 18.37 -0.63 -5.54
N ASP A 147 19.67 -0.95 -5.61
CA ASP A 147 20.67 -0.38 -4.72
C ASP A 147 20.80 1.13 -4.89
N GLU A 148 20.79 1.61 -6.13
CA GLU A 148 20.82 3.04 -6.44
C GLU A 148 19.55 3.75 -5.94
N ALA A 149 18.38 3.13 -6.09
CA ALA A 149 17.13 3.64 -5.54
C ALA A 149 17.15 3.73 -4.01
N PHE A 150 17.67 2.70 -3.33
CA PHE A 150 17.83 2.68 -1.88
C PHE A 150 18.80 3.76 -1.40
N ASN A 151 19.94 3.91 -2.07
CA ASN A 151 20.91 4.97 -1.76
C ASN A 151 20.32 6.37 -1.99
N SER A 152 19.50 6.54 -3.02
CA SER A 152 18.78 7.80 -3.26
C SER A 152 17.82 8.10 -2.09
N LEU A 153 17.08 7.10 -1.59
CA LEU A 153 16.21 7.21 -0.42
C LEU A 153 16.95 7.70 0.84
N LEU A 154 18.12 7.13 1.14
CA LEU A 154 18.97 7.55 2.26
C LEU A 154 19.48 9.00 2.11
N ASN A 155 19.74 9.43 0.88
CA ASN A 155 20.20 10.78 0.58
C ASN A 155 19.06 11.81 0.48
N VAL A 156 17.82 11.37 0.30
CA VAL A 156 16.63 12.23 0.35
C VAL A 156 16.25 12.55 1.79
N SER A 157 16.49 11.65 2.75
CA SER A 157 16.29 11.94 4.18
C SER A 157 17.16 13.08 4.73
N SER A 158 18.28 13.43 4.07
CA SER A 158 19.10 14.61 4.39
C SER A 158 18.57 15.92 3.76
N ARG A 159 17.44 15.89 3.05
CA ARG A 159 16.71 17.05 2.50
C ARG A 159 15.27 17.16 3.01
N SER A 160 15.08 16.88 4.30
CA SER A 160 13.88 17.31 5.02
C SER A 160 14.13 18.74 5.50
N TYR A 161 13.23 19.66 5.13
CA TYR A 161 13.23 21.10 5.44
C TYR A 161 13.47 21.45 6.90
#